data_AF-A0A1G7TXW6-F1
#
_entry.id   AF-A0A1G7TXW6-F1
#
_cell.length_a   1.000
_cell.length_b   1.000
_cell.length_c   1.000
_cell.angle_alpha   90.00
_cell.angle_beta   90.00
_cell.angle_gamma   90.00
#
_symmetry.space_group_name_H-M   'P 1'
#
loop_
_entity.id
_entity.type
_entity.pdbx_description
1 polymer ?
#
loop_
_entity_poly.entity_id
_entity_poly.type
_entity_poly.pdbx_seq_one_letter_code
_entity_poly.pdbx_strand_id
1 'polypeptide(L)'
;SDGQGGTDTATTTVTVTGSNDGPVAEMASLTAGEDAGSVSGQLSASDIDGDSLTFALVDGPAEGAVTVNADGSYSFTPGEDFQDLGVGESREVSFTYEVSDGQGGTDTATATITVTGSNDGPVAEAATLNALEDGDAVSGQLAASDVEGDSLTFALVDGPAEGAVTVNADGSFTFEPGDDFQDLGVGETREVSFTYQVSDGHGGSDTASATITVTGANDGPVISQDASAATRQGTPVSGKIKANDPDGDTLSYGLAEGGRAAHGSVIVTQDGGYTYTPEPGFSGQDSFVIEVSDGHGGTTTETVEVSVAPAAQPVSGMTFIVDNAATMTPTYDGDKAFTIDESGDYSRWGATITADTEGDGGTGIAVDKWNAAKSVLAQGEGGSDVTIDNFVRADVSLGDGGDSQVTIDAAKRGTVATGDGNDTIDIDADTNGAGWDNTFTVNSGAGDDTIEVTGDKGVTDIVADGGEGNDSITVDGNYNSAILDGGAGDDTLTGGNADDVLTGGTGNDTLSGGAGDDTLSGGLGDDTLSGGDGDDLLLFDFGHDTIDGGGGGWTDTLDISAAIEGLAAAGGDWTVEVTVDGQTTQITADTPEGTMALGDNAEGTITFDDGSQVDFNNMENLVW
;
A
#
# COMPACT_ATOMS: atom_id res chain seq x y z
N SER A 1 -68.12 -109.71 25.87
CA SER A 1 -68.84 -110.71 25.05
C SER A 1 -69.13 -111.91 25.91
N ASP A 2 -70.33 -112.47 25.84
CA ASP A 2 -70.73 -113.69 26.57
C ASP A 2 -70.51 -114.99 25.77
N GLY A 3 -69.99 -114.89 24.53
CA GLY A 3 -69.73 -116.02 23.66
C GLY A 3 -70.96 -116.62 22.96
N GLN A 4 -72.15 -116.00 23.09
CA GLN A 4 -73.41 -116.47 22.48
C GLN A 4 -74.10 -115.40 21.61
N GLY A 5 -73.36 -114.34 21.26
CA GLY A 5 -73.84 -113.24 20.39
C GLY A 5 -74.14 -111.93 21.12
N GLY A 6 -74.05 -111.88 22.45
CA GLY A 6 -74.13 -110.64 23.23
C GLY A 6 -72.76 -110.02 23.43
N THR A 7 -72.55 -108.79 22.96
CA THR A 7 -71.34 -108.00 23.24
C THR A 7 -71.71 -106.68 23.88
N ASP A 8 -71.02 -106.36 24.97
CA ASP A 8 -71.00 -105.04 25.58
C ASP A 8 -69.61 -104.44 25.38
N THR A 9 -69.55 -103.13 25.14
CA THR A 9 -68.30 -102.39 24.95
C THR A 9 -68.25 -101.26 25.97
N ALA A 10 -67.26 -101.30 26.85
CA ALA A 10 -66.93 -100.19 27.74
C ALA A 10 -65.75 -99.41 27.15
N THR A 11 -65.90 -98.10 26.99
CA THR A 11 -64.77 -97.20 26.73
C THR A 11 -64.07 -96.87 28.05
N THR A 12 -62.76 -97.08 28.10
CA THR A 12 -61.92 -96.55 29.18
C THR A 12 -61.29 -95.26 28.69
N THR A 13 -61.65 -94.13 29.30
CA THR A 13 -60.94 -92.88 29.09
C THR A 13 -59.70 -92.89 29.97
N VAL A 14 -58.52 -92.84 29.35
CA VAL A 14 -57.28 -92.55 30.06
C VAL A 14 -57.06 -91.04 29.95
N THR A 15 -57.19 -90.33 31.06
CA THR A 15 -56.78 -88.93 31.15
C THR A 15 -55.30 -88.91 31.51
N VAL A 16 -54.48 -88.38 30.62
CA VAL A 16 -53.11 -88.01 30.94
C VAL A 16 -53.15 -86.58 31.44
N THR A 17 -52.58 -86.34 32.61
CA THR A 17 -52.35 -85.00 33.16
C THR A 17 -50.89 -84.66 32.92
N GLY A 18 -50.64 -83.54 32.24
CA GLY A 18 -49.29 -83.01 32.05
C GLY A 18 -48.69 -82.53 33.38
N SER A 19 -47.37 -82.46 33.44
CA SER A 19 -46.61 -81.71 34.43
C SER A 19 -46.08 -80.44 33.77
N ASN A 20 -45.87 -79.38 34.53
CA ASN A 20 -45.24 -78.16 34.04
C ASN A 20 -43.79 -78.43 33.62
N ASP A 21 -43.51 -78.35 32.34
CA ASP A 21 -42.17 -78.29 31.77
C ASP A 21 -41.67 -76.85 31.87
N GLY A 22 -40.37 -76.65 32.12
CA GLY A 22 -39.81 -75.30 32.26
C GLY A 22 -39.60 -74.61 30.89
N PRO A 23 -39.45 -73.27 30.88
CA PRO A 23 -39.13 -72.55 29.66
C PRO A 23 -37.71 -72.88 29.16
N VAL A 24 -37.43 -72.53 27.91
CA VAL A 24 -36.10 -72.58 27.29
C VAL A 24 -35.75 -71.18 26.78
N ALA A 25 -34.76 -70.54 27.39
CA ALA A 25 -34.27 -69.23 27.00
C ALA A 25 -33.30 -69.33 25.82
N GLU A 26 -33.38 -68.42 24.85
CA GLU A 26 -32.52 -68.42 23.67
C GLU A 26 -31.37 -67.42 23.79
N MET A 27 -30.22 -67.73 23.19
CA MET A 27 -29.13 -66.75 23.10
C MET A 27 -29.54 -65.61 22.17
N ALA A 28 -29.16 -64.38 22.52
CA ALA A 28 -29.39 -63.20 21.70
C ALA A 28 -28.07 -62.52 21.35
N SER A 29 -28.00 -61.90 20.18
CA SER A 29 -26.86 -61.11 19.74
C SER A 29 -27.32 -59.82 19.06
N LEU A 30 -26.70 -58.69 19.38
CA LEU A 30 -26.99 -57.39 18.78
C LEU A 30 -25.69 -56.61 18.57
N THR A 31 -25.71 -55.65 17.64
CA THR A 31 -24.62 -54.71 17.41
C THR A 31 -25.06 -53.30 17.79
N ALA A 32 -24.18 -52.54 18.43
CA ALA A 32 -24.35 -51.12 18.74
C ALA A 32 -23.14 -50.33 18.21
N GLY A 33 -23.33 -49.08 17.80
CA GLY A 33 -22.22 -48.13 17.64
C GLY A 33 -22.01 -47.39 18.96
N GLU A 34 -20.78 -47.04 19.31
CA GLU A 34 -20.50 -46.37 20.59
C GLU A 34 -21.10 -44.97 20.72
N ASP A 35 -21.01 -44.13 19.68
CA ASP A 35 -21.64 -42.80 19.65
C ASP A 35 -23.09 -42.85 19.16
N ALA A 36 -23.58 -44.05 18.91
CA ALA A 36 -24.98 -44.24 18.60
C ALA A 36 -25.82 -44.12 19.87
N GLY A 37 -27.04 -43.60 19.72
CA GLY A 37 -28.04 -43.67 20.77
C GLY A 37 -28.34 -45.14 21.17
N SER A 38 -29.12 -45.30 22.24
CA SER A 38 -29.45 -46.63 22.75
C SER A 38 -30.09 -47.53 21.70
N VAL A 39 -29.60 -48.77 21.60
CA VAL A 39 -30.17 -49.80 20.73
C VAL A 39 -31.17 -50.65 21.51
N SER A 40 -32.19 -51.16 20.84
CA SER A 40 -33.20 -52.02 21.46
C SER A 40 -33.35 -53.35 20.73
N GLY A 41 -33.80 -54.36 21.47
CA GLY A 41 -34.06 -55.69 20.95
C GLY A 41 -35.14 -56.42 21.73
N GLN A 42 -35.40 -57.66 21.31
CA GLN A 42 -36.37 -58.54 21.93
C GLN A 42 -35.68 -59.88 22.24
N LEU A 43 -35.78 -60.33 23.49
CA LEU A 43 -35.33 -61.64 23.92
C LEU A 43 -36.37 -62.69 23.54
N SER A 44 -35.90 -63.89 23.18
CA SER A 44 -36.72 -65.01 22.74
C SER A 44 -36.61 -66.17 23.70
N ALA A 45 -37.73 -66.84 23.92
CA ALA A 45 -37.80 -68.07 24.71
C ALA A 45 -39.00 -68.90 24.24
N SER A 46 -38.99 -70.19 24.56
CA SER A 46 -40.07 -71.11 24.23
C SER A 46 -40.51 -71.92 25.44
N ASP A 47 -41.76 -72.35 25.42
CA ASP A 47 -42.36 -73.19 26.45
C ASP A 47 -43.26 -74.22 25.77
N ILE A 48 -43.10 -75.49 26.12
CA ILE A 48 -43.79 -76.60 25.43
C ILE A 48 -45.25 -76.75 25.90
N ASP A 49 -45.56 -76.30 27.11
CA ASP A 49 -46.91 -76.26 27.66
C ASP A 49 -47.68 -75.03 27.16
N GLY A 50 -46.96 -74.04 26.62
CA GLY A 50 -47.51 -72.82 26.03
C GLY A 50 -47.84 -71.76 27.07
N ASP A 51 -47.18 -71.81 28.22
CA ASP A 51 -47.34 -70.85 29.30
C ASP A 51 -46.81 -69.45 28.92
N SER A 52 -47.33 -68.42 29.59
CA SER A 52 -46.91 -67.03 29.36
C SER A 52 -45.57 -66.78 30.01
N LEU A 53 -44.61 -66.25 29.24
CA LEU A 53 -43.26 -66.02 29.71
C LEU A 53 -43.04 -64.59 30.19
N THR A 54 -42.23 -64.45 31.24
CA THR A 54 -41.76 -63.15 31.77
C THR A 54 -40.25 -63.12 31.84
N PHE A 55 -39.65 -61.97 31.56
CA PHE A 55 -38.20 -61.80 31.47
C PHE A 55 -37.68 -60.87 32.58
N ALA A 56 -36.46 -61.12 33.05
CA ALA A 56 -35.79 -60.23 34.00
C ALA A 56 -34.28 -60.22 33.78
N LEU A 57 -33.65 -59.07 34.01
CA LEU A 57 -32.19 -58.96 34.04
C LEU A 57 -31.65 -59.67 35.31
N VAL A 58 -30.69 -60.56 35.14
CA VAL A 58 -30.00 -61.25 36.24
C VAL A 58 -28.70 -60.54 36.57
N ASP A 59 -27.87 -60.31 35.56
CA ASP A 59 -26.59 -59.63 35.68
C ASP A 59 -26.33 -58.75 34.47
N GLY A 60 -25.88 -57.51 34.71
CA GLY A 60 -25.64 -56.50 33.67
C GLY A 60 -24.31 -56.71 32.95
N PRO A 61 -24.04 -55.94 31.88
CA PRO A 61 -22.74 -55.94 31.23
C PRO A 61 -21.67 -55.26 32.10
N ALA A 62 -20.40 -55.53 31.77
CA ALA A 62 -19.25 -54.92 32.45
C ALA A 62 -19.07 -53.42 32.14
N GLU A 63 -19.48 -53.01 30.92
CA GLU A 63 -19.43 -51.66 30.37
C GLU A 63 -20.76 -51.39 29.63
N GLY A 64 -21.22 -50.15 29.65
CA GLY A 64 -22.55 -49.74 29.18
C GLY A 64 -23.69 -50.12 30.14
N ALA A 65 -24.91 -49.73 29.79
CA ALA A 65 -26.09 -49.96 30.61
C ALA A 65 -27.17 -50.75 29.86
N VAL A 66 -27.76 -51.76 30.52
CA VAL A 66 -28.88 -52.56 29.98
C VAL A 66 -30.13 -52.40 30.84
N THR A 67 -31.29 -52.29 30.19
CA THR A 67 -32.59 -52.53 30.81
C THR A 67 -33.30 -53.70 30.14
N VAL A 68 -33.93 -54.58 30.91
CA VAL A 68 -34.77 -55.69 30.41
C VAL A 68 -36.16 -55.56 31.03
N ASN A 69 -37.19 -55.51 30.19
CA ASN A 69 -38.59 -55.44 30.60
C ASN A 69 -39.19 -56.84 30.68
N ALA A 70 -40.30 -56.96 31.44
CA ALA A 70 -40.98 -58.23 31.66
C ALA A 70 -41.53 -58.89 30.38
N ASP A 71 -41.75 -58.11 29.31
CA ASP A 71 -42.17 -58.60 27.99
C ASP A 71 -41.01 -59.09 27.12
N GLY A 72 -39.77 -59.04 27.62
CA GLY A 72 -38.55 -59.45 26.92
C GLY A 72 -37.94 -58.37 26.04
N SER A 73 -38.56 -57.19 25.92
CA SER A 73 -37.92 -56.05 25.29
C SER A 73 -36.75 -55.57 26.16
N TYR A 74 -35.64 -55.20 25.52
CA TYR A 74 -34.47 -54.66 26.21
C TYR A 74 -33.88 -53.47 25.47
N SER A 75 -33.13 -52.63 26.20
CA SER A 75 -32.33 -51.54 25.65
C SER A 75 -30.90 -51.61 26.16
N PHE A 76 -29.93 -51.35 25.29
CA PHE A 76 -28.52 -51.17 25.64
C PHE A 76 -28.08 -49.75 25.28
N THR A 77 -27.37 -49.10 26.20
CA THR A 77 -26.77 -47.77 26.03
C THR A 77 -25.26 -47.90 26.21
N PRO A 78 -24.44 -47.66 25.17
CA PRO A 78 -22.99 -47.66 25.29
C PRO A 78 -22.48 -46.58 26.26
N GLY A 79 -22.89 -45.32 26.06
CA GLY A 79 -22.37 -44.19 26.84
C GLY A 79 -20.89 -43.90 26.54
N GLU A 80 -20.19 -43.27 27.49
CA GLU A 80 -18.78 -42.90 27.35
C GLU A 80 -17.81 -44.08 27.55
N ASP A 81 -18.32 -45.28 27.86
CA ASP A 81 -17.50 -46.43 28.26
C ASP A 81 -16.67 -47.01 27.11
N PHE A 82 -16.95 -46.60 25.86
CA PHE A 82 -16.37 -47.19 24.65
C PHE A 82 -15.60 -46.19 23.78
N GLN A 83 -15.50 -44.89 24.12
CA GLN A 83 -14.84 -43.84 23.31
C GLN A 83 -13.38 -44.13 22.96
N ASP A 84 -12.79 -45.21 23.47
CA ASP A 84 -11.45 -45.65 23.10
C ASP A 84 -11.41 -46.54 21.84
N LEU A 85 -12.54 -46.88 21.22
CA LEU A 85 -12.57 -47.76 20.03
C LEU A 85 -12.57 -46.97 18.72
N GLY A 86 -11.46 -47.03 17.99
CA GLY A 86 -11.38 -46.46 16.64
C GLY A 86 -12.17 -47.22 15.56
N VAL A 87 -12.18 -46.67 14.33
CA VAL A 87 -12.89 -47.26 13.19
C VAL A 87 -12.40 -48.67 12.88
N GLY A 88 -13.33 -49.63 12.93
CA GLY A 88 -13.06 -51.04 12.67
C GLY A 88 -12.64 -51.82 13.91
N GLU A 89 -12.50 -51.16 15.06
CA GLU A 89 -12.40 -51.81 16.35
C GLU A 89 -13.79 -52.19 16.89
N SER A 90 -13.82 -53.18 17.78
CA SER A 90 -15.06 -53.58 18.45
C SER A 90 -14.77 -54.28 19.78
N ARG A 91 -15.70 -54.12 20.72
CA ARG A 91 -15.67 -54.77 22.03
C ARG A 91 -16.98 -55.51 22.28
N GLU A 92 -16.89 -56.74 22.76
CA GLU A 92 -18.07 -57.50 23.17
C GLU A 92 -18.32 -57.36 24.66
N VAL A 93 -19.57 -57.04 25.01
CA VAL A 93 -20.09 -57.11 26.38
C VAL A 93 -21.28 -58.06 26.42
N SER A 94 -21.60 -58.59 27.59
CA SER A 94 -22.69 -59.54 27.73
C SER A 94 -23.47 -59.33 29.01
N PHE A 95 -24.78 -59.56 28.96
CA PHE A 95 -25.64 -59.59 30.14
C PHE A 95 -26.39 -60.93 30.21
N THR A 96 -26.75 -61.34 31.41
CA THR A 96 -27.51 -62.59 31.63
C THR A 96 -28.94 -62.24 32.03
N TYR A 97 -29.91 -62.96 31.48
CA TYR A 97 -31.33 -62.77 31.78
C TYR A 97 -31.99 -64.09 32.18
N GLU A 98 -33.08 -64.00 32.95
CA GLU A 98 -33.91 -65.11 33.37
C GLU A 98 -35.27 -65.02 32.68
N VAL A 99 -35.82 -66.19 32.33
CA VAL A 99 -37.18 -66.36 31.82
C VAL A 99 -37.95 -67.25 32.78
N SER A 100 -39.15 -66.85 33.17
CA SER A 100 -40.05 -67.64 34.00
C SER A 100 -41.40 -67.86 33.34
N ASP A 101 -41.94 -69.08 33.49
CA ASP A 101 -43.30 -69.48 33.09
C ASP A 101 -44.39 -69.02 34.09
N GLY A 102 -44.00 -68.45 35.24
CA GLY A 102 -44.92 -68.06 36.32
C GLY A 102 -45.51 -69.23 37.13
N GLN A 103 -45.15 -70.46 36.78
CA GLN A 103 -45.64 -71.73 37.34
C GLN A 103 -44.55 -72.49 38.12
N GLY A 104 -43.33 -71.93 38.14
CA GLY A 104 -42.21 -72.38 38.95
C GLY A 104 -41.03 -72.91 38.12
N GLY A 105 -41.13 -72.92 36.79
CA GLY A 105 -40.02 -73.14 35.88
C GLY A 105 -39.30 -71.83 35.55
N THR A 106 -37.98 -71.91 35.48
CA THR A 106 -37.09 -70.81 35.09
C THR A 106 -35.93 -71.34 34.25
N ASP A 107 -35.47 -70.55 33.29
CA ASP A 107 -34.23 -70.79 32.55
C ASP A 107 -33.46 -69.47 32.36
N THR A 108 -32.16 -69.56 32.14
CA THR A 108 -31.29 -68.38 31.96
C THR A 108 -30.50 -68.49 30.67
N ALA A 109 -30.37 -67.38 29.95
CA ALA A 109 -29.49 -67.28 28.79
C ALA A 109 -28.68 -65.98 28.84
N THR A 110 -27.63 -65.95 28.03
CA THR A 110 -26.76 -64.77 27.89
C THR A 110 -27.07 -64.08 26.57
N ALA A 111 -27.16 -62.76 26.61
CA ALA A 111 -27.19 -61.92 25.44
C ALA A 111 -25.82 -61.25 25.26
N THR A 112 -25.28 -61.30 24.06
CA THR A 112 -24.00 -60.65 23.70
C THR A 112 -24.28 -59.40 22.87
N ILE A 113 -23.61 -58.31 23.20
CA ILE A 113 -23.61 -57.07 22.44
C ILE A 113 -22.21 -56.84 21.89
N THR A 114 -22.10 -56.67 20.59
CA THR A 114 -20.86 -56.22 19.94
C THR A 114 -20.97 -54.71 19.73
N VAL A 115 -20.16 -53.93 20.44
CA VAL A 115 -20.05 -52.48 20.23
C VAL A 115 -18.97 -52.22 19.20
N THR A 116 -19.28 -51.47 18.15
CA THR A 116 -18.33 -51.07 17.09
C THR A 116 -17.91 -49.63 17.27
N GLY A 117 -16.61 -49.37 17.08
CA GLY A 117 -15.99 -48.06 17.22
C GLY A 117 -16.26 -47.09 16.06
N SER A 118 -16.22 -45.81 16.40
CA SER A 118 -16.22 -44.61 15.55
C SER A 118 -14.80 -44.06 15.42
N ASN A 119 -14.65 -42.87 14.83
CA ASN A 119 -13.46 -42.05 15.02
C ASN A 119 -13.91 -40.76 15.70
N ASP A 120 -13.54 -40.55 16.94
CA ASP A 120 -13.65 -39.26 17.60
C ASP A 120 -12.54 -38.33 17.10
N GLY A 121 -12.85 -37.05 17.01
CA GLY A 121 -11.87 -36.05 16.56
C GLY A 121 -10.88 -35.71 17.68
N PRO A 122 -9.67 -35.22 17.33
CA PRO A 122 -8.75 -34.73 18.33
C PRO A 122 -9.29 -33.46 19.01
N VAL A 123 -8.72 -33.11 20.16
CA VAL A 123 -8.99 -31.87 20.89
C VAL A 123 -7.70 -31.05 20.96
N ALA A 124 -7.69 -29.86 20.38
CA ALA A 124 -6.55 -28.95 20.39
C ALA A 124 -6.60 -27.98 21.59
N GLU A 125 -5.45 -27.73 22.24
CA GLU A 125 -5.38 -26.87 23.43
C GLU A 125 -4.77 -25.49 23.15
N ALA A 126 -5.43 -24.41 23.56
CA ALA A 126 -4.86 -23.07 23.42
C ALA A 126 -3.50 -22.91 24.14
N ALA A 127 -2.58 -22.16 23.52
CA ALA A 127 -1.23 -21.93 24.06
C ALA A 127 -0.97 -20.44 24.35
N THR A 128 -0.10 -20.15 25.32
CA THR A 128 0.35 -18.79 25.64
C THR A 128 1.85 -18.76 25.88
N LEU A 129 2.56 -17.81 25.26
CA LEU A 129 4.01 -17.65 25.35
C LEU A 129 4.40 -16.18 25.44
N ASN A 130 5.64 -15.92 25.85
CA ASN A 130 6.24 -14.59 25.83
C ASN A 130 7.45 -14.58 24.90
N ALA A 131 7.65 -13.46 24.22
CA ALA A 131 8.84 -13.16 23.44
C ALA A 131 9.40 -11.79 23.84
N LEU A 132 10.68 -11.56 23.52
CA LEU A 132 11.27 -10.23 23.51
C LEU A 132 11.39 -9.81 22.05
N GLU A 133 11.10 -8.56 21.75
CA GLU A 133 11.23 -7.96 20.43
C GLU A 133 12.62 -8.20 19.81
N ASP A 134 13.69 -7.68 20.44
CA ASP A 134 15.09 -7.93 20.04
C ASP A 134 15.62 -9.30 20.50
N GLY A 135 14.71 -10.23 20.75
CA GLY A 135 15.02 -11.56 21.24
C GLY A 135 15.41 -12.52 20.13
N ASP A 136 16.09 -13.60 20.51
CA ASP A 136 16.14 -14.78 19.66
C ASP A 136 14.71 -15.32 19.44
N ALA A 137 14.49 -15.98 18.30
CA ALA A 137 13.24 -16.66 18.01
C ALA A 137 12.83 -17.62 19.15
N VAL A 138 11.54 -17.59 19.50
CA VAL A 138 10.98 -18.39 20.60
C VAL A 138 10.39 -19.67 20.04
N SER A 139 10.85 -20.82 20.54
CA SER A 139 10.29 -22.12 20.19
C SER A 139 9.37 -22.68 21.28
N GLY A 140 8.36 -23.43 20.86
CA GLY A 140 7.43 -24.12 21.76
C GLY A 140 6.86 -25.40 21.17
N GLN A 141 5.96 -26.03 21.91
CA GLN A 141 5.24 -27.24 21.52
C GLN A 141 3.75 -27.02 21.73
N LEU A 142 2.96 -27.20 20.68
CA LEU A 142 1.51 -27.19 20.74
C LEU A 142 0.99 -28.50 21.34
N ALA A 143 -0.09 -28.40 22.11
CA ALA A 143 -0.70 -29.52 22.81
C ALA A 143 -2.04 -29.88 22.19
N ALA A 144 -2.31 -31.19 22.16
CA ALA A 144 -3.57 -31.77 21.75
C ALA A 144 -3.69 -33.20 22.30
N SER A 145 -4.91 -33.71 22.36
CA SER A 145 -5.22 -35.07 22.79
C SER A 145 -6.22 -35.74 21.86
N ASP A 146 -6.22 -37.05 21.87
CA ASP A 146 -7.10 -37.91 21.09
C ASP A 146 -7.50 -39.09 21.97
N VAL A 147 -8.78 -39.46 21.98
CA VAL A 147 -9.32 -40.40 22.98
C VAL A 147 -8.98 -41.85 22.63
N GLU A 148 -8.86 -42.17 21.34
CA GLU A 148 -8.36 -43.42 20.78
C GLU A 148 -6.83 -43.51 20.85
N GLY A 149 -6.16 -42.36 21.01
CA GLY A 149 -4.70 -42.27 21.11
C GLY A 149 -4.01 -42.30 19.74
N ASP A 150 -4.69 -41.79 18.71
CA ASP A 150 -4.14 -41.66 17.37
C ASP A 150 -2.93 -40.73 17.31
N SER A 151 -2.11 -40.93 16.27
CA SER A 151 -0.94 -40.07 16.04
C SER A 151 -1.38 -38.75 15.42
N LEU A 152 -1.11 -37.65 16.13
CA LEU A 152 -1.55 -36.32 15.74
C LEU A 152 -0.56 -35.62 14.82
N THR A 153 -1.10 -34.85 13.87
CA THR A 153 -0.35 -33.98 12.97
C THR A 153 -0.84 -32.55 13.08
N PHE A 154 0.09 -31.59 13.09
CA PHE A 154 -0.18 -30.16 13.28
C PHE A 154 0.09 -29.37 12.00
N ALA A 155 -0.69 -28.32 11.77
CA ALA A 155 -0.47 -27.39 10.67
C ALA A 155 -0.86 -25.97 11.05
N LEU A 156 -0.13 -24.98 10.53
CA LEU A 156 -0.52 -23.58 10.62
C LEU A 156 -1.74 -23.36 9.72
N VAL A 157 -2.77 -22.71 10.27
CA VAL A 157 -3.98 -22.32 9.53
C VAL A 157 -3.88 -20.86 9.12
N ASP A 158 -3.64 -19.99 10.10
CA ASP A 158 -3.46 -18.56 9.89
C ASP A 158 -2.32 -18.04 10.77
N GLY A 159 -1.47 -17.20 10.18
CA GLY A 159 -0.31 -16.61 10.84
C GLY A 159 -0.69 -15.47 11.79
N PRO A 160 0.27 -14.97 12.59
CA PRO A 160 0.06 -13.74 13.34
C PRO A 160 0.04 -12.51 12.40
N ALA A 161 -0.55 -11.41 12.86
CA ALA A 161 -0.59 -10.15 12.11
C ALA A 161 0.79 -9.47 11.99
N GLU A 162 1.66 -9.72 12.97
CA GLU A 162 3.04 -9.21 13.07
C GLU A 162 3.93 -10.35 13.58
N GLY A 163 5.18 -10.38 13.13
CA GLY A 163 6.12 -11.47 13.31
C GLY A 163 5.85 -12.66 12.38
N ALA A 164 6.78 -13.62 12.38
CA ALA A 164 6.68 -14.83 11.58
C ALA A 164 6.55 -16.07 12.47
N VAL A 165 5.64 -16.99 12.09
CA VAL A 165 5.52 -18.29 12.77
C VAL A 165 5.67 -19.45 11.80
N THR A 166 6.37 -20.48 12.26
CA THR A 166 6.40 -21.79 11.59
C THR A 166 5.87 -22.85 12.53
N VAL A 167 4.92 -23.66 12.08
CA VAL A 167 4.40 -24.84 12.81
C VAL A 167 4.78 -26.10 12.04
N ASN A 168 5.46 -27.02 12.71
CA ASN A 168 5.84 -28.32 12.16
C ASN A 168 4.77 -29.37 12.43
N ALA A 169 4.78 -30.44 11.64
CA ALA A 169 3.82 -31.54 11.75
C ALA A 169 3.82 -32.26 13.10
N ASP A 170 4.91 -32.18 13.87
CA ASP A 170 5.00 -32.74 15.23
C ASP A 170 4.49 -31.79 16.32
N GLY A 171 3.95 -30.62 15.94
CA GLY A 171 3.44 -29.59 16.83
C GLY A 171 4.52 -28.68 17.43
N SER A 172 5.80 -28.91 17.13
CA SER A 172 6.83 -27.92 17.44
C SER A 172 6.62 -26.67 16.58
N PHE A 173 6.81 -25.50 17.17
CA PHE A 173 6.71 -24.24 16.43
C PHE A 173 7.82 -23.28 16.83
N THR A 174 8.05 -22.28 15.98
CA THR A 174 8.98 -21.18 16.24
C THR A 174 8.31 -19.86 15.83
N PHE A 175 8.40 -18.86 16.71
CA PHE A 175 7.96 -17.50 16.48
C PHE A 175 9.18 -16.57 16.45
N GLU A 176 9.28 -15.76 15.40
CA GLU A 176 10.33 -14.77 15.21
C GLU A 176 9.67 -13.37 15.16
N PRO A 177 9.95 -12.50 16.15
CA PRO A 177 9.40 -11.13 16.17
C PRO A 177 9.84 -10.31 14.95
N GLY A 178 11.11 -10.41 14.55
CA GLY A 178 11.67 -9.58 13.48
C GLY A 178 11.63 -8.09 13.82
N ASP A 179 11.60 -7.25 12.79
CA ASP A 179 11.57 -5.78 12.93
C ASP A 179 10.15 -5.24 13.16
N ASP A 180 9.14 -6.11 13.22
CA ASP A 180 7.71 -5.71 13.27
C ASP A 180 7.31 -5.06 14.60
N PHE A 181 8.14 -5.22 15.64
CA PHE A 181 7.86 -4.71 16.98
C PHE A 181 8.72 -3.50 17.38
N GLN A 182 9.51 -2.96 16.42
CA GLN A 182 10.31 -1.71 16.35
C GLN A 182 9.94 -0.56 17.30
N ASP A 183 8.65 -0.47 17.56
CA ASP A 183 8.01 0.66 18.19
C ASP A 183 7.71 0.44 19.67
N LEU A 184 8.05 -0.73 20.22
CA LEU A 184 7.80 -1.07 21.61
C LEU A 184 8.98 -0.71 22.52
N GLY A 185 8.85 0.43 23.19
CA GLY A 185 9.80 0.79 24.24
C GLY A 185 9.81 -0.15 25.45
N VAL A 186 10.78 0.06 26.34
CA VAL A 186 11.09 -0.86 27.45
C VAL A 186 9.88 -1.19 28.33
N GLY A 187 9.47 -2.45 28.29
CA GLY A 187 8.39 -2.98 29.12
C GLY A 187 6.99 -2.70 28.59
N GLU A 188 6.86 -2.05 27.43
CA GLU A 188 5.64 -2.10 26.64
C GLU A 188 5.42 -3.51 26.07
N THR A 189 4.18 -3.84 25.74
CA THR A 189 3.85 -5.19 25.27
C THR A 189 2.78 -5.17 24.19
N ARG A 190 2.92 -6.05 23.20
CA ARG A 190 1.91 -6.32 22.18
C ARG A 190 1.58 -7.81 22.14
N GLU A 191 0.30 -8.13 21.98
CA GLU A 191 -0.15 -9.51 21.81
C GLU A 191 -0.44 -9.79 20.34
N VAL A 192 0.11 -10.88 19.84
CA VAL A 192 -0.23 -11.46 18.54
C VAL A 192 -0.69 -12.89 18.70
N SER A 193 -1.46 -13.41 17.75
CA SER A 193 -1.94 -14.78 17.81
C SER A 193 -1.94 -15.43 16.45
N PHE A 194 -1.64 -16.73 16.42
CA PHE A 194 -1.81 -17.56 15.24
C PHE A 194 -2.80 -18.69 15.52
N THR A 195 -3.44 -19.21 14.47
CA THR A 195 -4.34 -20.37 14.58
C THR A 195 -3.71 -21.59 13.93
N TYR A 196 -3.91 -22.75 14.55
CA TYR A 196 -3.38 -24.01 14.06
C TYR A 196 -4.46 -25.09 14.07
N GLN A 197 -4.29 -26.09 13.21
CA GLN A 197 -5.14 -27.26 13.10
C GLN A 197 -4.37 -28.49 13.57
N VAL A 198 -5.09 -29.41 14.20
CA VAL A 198 -4.62 -30.74 14.56
C VAL A 198 -5.51 -31.77 13.86
N SER A 199 -4.91 -32.78 13.26
CA SER A 199 -5.63 -33.90 12.64
C SER A 199 -5.10 -35.25 13.13
N ASP A 200 -6.03 -36.18 13.32
CA ASP A 200 -5.80 -37.59 13.66
C ASP A 200 -5.37 -38.46 12.45
N GLY A 201 -5.47 -37.93 11.22
CA GLY A 201 -5.20 -38.69 9.99
C GLY A 201 -6.30 -39.67 9.57
N HIS A 202 -7.40 -39.75 10.31
CA HIS A 202 -8.56 -40.61 10.07
C HIS A 202 -9.83 -39.80 9.71
N GLY A 203 -9.72 -38.47 9.67
CA GLY A 203 -10.75 -37.57 9.15
C GLY A 203 -11.31 -36.62 10.21
N GLY A 204 -10.89 -36.76 11.47
CA GLY A 204 -11.12 -35.78 12.51
C GLY A 204 -10.07 -34.67 12.48
N SER A 205 -10.52 -33.48 12.85
CA SER A 205 -9.66 -32.32 13.03
C SER A 205 -10.27 -31.31 13.99
N ASP A 206 -9.42 -30.61 14.72
CA ASP A 206 -9.80 -29.50 15.58
C ASP A 206 -8.81 -28.33 15.41
N THR A 207 -9.20 -27.14 15.84
CA THR A 207 -8.39 -25.92 15.72
C THR A 207 -8.30 -25.19 17.04
N ALA A 208 -7.13 -24.65 17.36
CA ALA A 208 -6.93 -23.79 18.52
C ALA A 208 -6.01 -22.60 18.17
N SER A 209 -5.97 -21.62 19.08
CA SER A 209 -5.14 -20.43 18.95
C SER A 209 -3.96 -20.49 19.92
N ALA A 210 -2.82 -19.95 19.48
CA ALA A 210 -1.69 -19.66 20.34
C ALA A 210 -1.47 -18.14 20.38
N THR A 211 -1.37 -17.59 21.59
CA THR A 211 -1.12 -16.15 21.82
C THR A 211 0.31 -15.94 22.29
N ILE A 212 0.99 -14.97 21.69
CA ILE A 212 2.34 -14.53 22.05
C ILE A 212 2.24 -13.10 22.57
N THR A 213 2.76 -12.86 23.77
CA THR A 213 2.99 -11.52 24.30
C THR A 213 4.44 -11.13 24.04
N VAL A 214 4.66 -10.21 23.11
CA VAL A 214 5.99 -9.63 22.82
C VAL A 214 6.20 -8.47 23.79
N THR A 215 7.34 -8.46 24.49
CA THR A 215 7.75 -7.34 25.35
C THR A 215 8.85 -6.54 24.67
N GLY A 216 8.67 -5.23 24.64
CA GLY A 216 9.55 -4.25 24.02
C GLY A 216 10.91 -4.14 24.67
N ALA A 217 11.92 -3.84 23.86
CA ALA A 217 13.29 -3.58 24.27
C ALA A 217 13.56 -2.07 24.27
N ASN A 218 14.83 -1.66 24.20
CA ASN A 218 15.17 -0.25 24.00
C ASN A 218 15.97 -0.16 22.72
N ASP A 219 15.43 0.52 21.74
CA ASP A 219 16.08 0.79 20.50
C ASP A 219 16.83 2.11 20.54
N GLY A 220 18.03 2.12 19.95
CA GLY A 220 18.83 3.33 19.91
C GLY A 220 18.30 4.31 18.85
N PRO A 221 18.56 5.61 19.01
CA PRO A 221 18.22 6.59 17.98
C PRO A 221 18.95 6.31 16.67
N VAL A 222 18.29 6.62 15.55
CA VAL A 222 18.81 6.45 14.18
C VAL A 222 18.87 7.80 13.48
N ILE A 223 20.01 8.09 12.83
CA ILE A 223 20.17 9.29 11.99
C ILE A 223 19.38 9.08 10.71
N SER A 224 18.44 9.98 10.42
CA SER A 224 17.57 9.91 9.24
C SER A 224 18.08 10.73 8.06
N GLN A 225 19.02 11.66 8.31
CA GLN A 225 19.68 12.44 7.26
C GLN A 225 21.06 12.90 7.72
N ASP A 226 22.07 12.65 6.87
CA ASP A 226 23.43 13.17 7.07
C ASP A 226 23.43 14.71 7.08
N ALA A 227 24.22 15.30 7.97
CA ALA A 227 24.32 16.74 8.13
C ALA A 227 25.63 17.29 7.56
N SER A 228 25.54 18.34 6.76
CA SER A 228 26.71 19.12 6.31
C SER A 228 26.40 20.61 6.37
N ALA A 229 27.45 21.43 6.41
CA ALA A 229 27.31 22.88 6.43
C ALA A 229 28.37 23.57 5.56
N ALA A 230 27.99 24.67 4.91
CA ALA A 230 28.91 25.53 4.20
C ALA A 230 28.78 26.96 4.72
N THR A 231 29.93 27.65 4.87
CA THR A 231 29.95 29.04 5.29
C THR A 231 31.17 29.78 4.73
N ARG A 232 31.26 31.08 4.98
CA ARG A 232 32.43 31.90 4.70
C ARG A 232 33.19 32.22 5.97
N GLN A 233 34.46 32.54 5.81
CA GLN A 233 35.32 33.00 6.88
C GLN A 233 34.67 34.14 7.67
N GLY A 234 34.53 33.95 8.99
CA GLY A 234 33.95 34.93 9.92
C GLY A 234 32.42 34.92 10.00
N THR A 235 31.74 34.04 9.26
CA THR A 235 30.28 33.91 9.27
C THR A 235 29.86 32.63 10.00
N PRO A 236 29.11 32.71 11.10
CA PRO A 236 28.49 31.54 11.71
C PRO A 236 27.48 30.87 10.78
N VAL A 237 27.38 29.55 10.82
CA VAL A 237 26.35 28.76 10.12
C VAL A 237 25.62 27.90 11.12
N SER A 238 24.31 27.74 10.91
CA SER A 238 23.47 26.89 11.75
C SER A 238 22.82 25.80 10.92
N GLY A 239 22.52 24.69 11.58
CA GLY A 239 21.79 23.57 10.99
C GLY A 239 21.04 22.79 12.08
N LYS A 240 20.44 21.68 11.70
CA LYS A 240 19.71 20.80 12.62
C LYS A 240 19.99 19.35 12.27
N ILE A 241 20.20 18.53 13.30
CA ILE A 241 20.31 17.07 13.14
C ILE A 241 18.91 16.49 13.02
N LYS A 242 18.69 15.62 12.02
CA LYS A 242 17.48 14.84 11.88
C LYS A 242 17.77 13.40 12.32
N ALA A 243 17.09 12.98 13.36
CA ALA A 243 17.16 11.63 13.91
C ALA A 243 15.77 11.27 14.44
N ASN A 244 15.47 9.98 14.40
CA ASN A 244 14.25 9.41 14.95
C ASN A 244 14.62 8.29 15.92
N ASP A 245 13.73 8.00 16.84
CA ASP A 245 13.85 6.88 17.75
C ASP A 245 12.78 5.85 17.41
N PRO A 246 13.12 4.56 17.19
CA PRO A 246 12.14 3.53 16.90
C PRO A 246 11.05 3.42 17.98
N ASP A 247 11.42 3.51 19.27
CA ASP A 247 10.50 3.49 20.42
C ASP A 247 9.65 4.77 20.56
N GLY A 248 9.92 5.79 19.73
CA GLY A 248 9.27 7.10 19.81
C GLY A 248 9.76 7.96 20.98
N ASP A 249 10.92 7.64 21.56
CA ASP A 249 11.49 8.39 22.67
C ASP A 249 11.87 9.83 22.32
N THR A 250 11.82 10.70 23.34
CA THR A 250 12.22 12.10 23.16
C THR A 250 13.74 12.22 23.13
N LEU A 251 14.26 12.54 21.95
CA LEU A 251 15.70 12.68 21.74
C LEU A 251 16.31 13.93 22.37
N SER A 252 17.53 13.76 22.86
CA SER A 252 18.39 14.82 23.35
C SER A 252 19.73 14.84 22.61
N TYR A 253 20.27 16.04 22.43
CA TYR A 253 21.43 16.27 21.58
C TYR A 253 22.54 16.99 22.34
N GLY A 254 23.77 16.57 22.09
CA GLY A 254 24.95 17.15 22.72
C GLY A 254 26.19 16.98 21.86
N LEU A 255 27.24 17.76 22.15
CA LEU A 255 28.52 17.57 21.48
C LEU A 255 29.19 16.31 22.04
N ALA A 256 29.53 15.35 21.18
CA ALA A 256 30.13 14.08 21.58
C ALA A 256 31.48 14.28 22.28
N GLU A 257 31.84 13.38 23.20
CA GLU A 257 33.13 13.46 23.89
C GLU A 257 34.29 13.31 22.89
N GLY A 258 35.11 14.37 22.78
CA GLY A 258 36.22 14.40 21.81
C GLY A 258 35.84 14.78 20.38
N GLY A 259 34.54 14.93 20.07
CA GLY A 259 34.02 15.32 18.76
C GLY A 259 34.01 16.83 18.49
N ARG A 260 34.99 17.57 19.03
CA ARG A 260 35.04 19.04 18.89
C ARG A 260 35.65 19.44 17.54
N ALA A 261 35.08 20.47 16.93
CA ALA A 261 35.68 21.18 15.80
C ALA A 261 37.13 21.59 16.08
N ALA A 262 38.00 21.42 15.08
CA ALA A 262 39.42 21.73 15.19
C ALA A 262 39.71 23.21 14.91
N HIS A 263 38.88 23.85 14.09
CA HIS A 263 39.06 25.20 13.56
C HIS A 263 37.81 26.08 13.74
N GLY A 264 36.97 25.76 14.72
CA GLY A 264 35.81 26.56 15.10
C GLY A 264 35.25 26.19 16.46
N SER A 265 34.17 26.86 16.84
CA SER A 265 33.38 26.55 18.04
C SER A 265 31.97 26.15 17.67
N VAL A 266 31.45 25.12 18.35
CA VAL A 266 30.10 24.59 18.13
C VAL A 266 29.26 24.77 19.39
N ILE A 267 28.03 25.23 19.21
CA ILE A 267 26.98 25.21 20.23
C ILE A 267 25.88 24.29 19.72
N VAL A 268 25.46 23.32 20.54
CA VAL A 268 24.36 22.39 20.23
C VAL A 268 23.21 22.67 21.20
N THR A 269 22.00 22.74 20.69
CA THR A 269 20.76 22.87 21.48
C THR A 269 20.14 21.50 21.72
N GLN A 270 19.34 21.38 22.79
CA GLN A 270 18.73 20.10 23.18
C GLN A 270 17.71 19.55 22.17
N ASP A 271 17.25 20.36 21.22
CA ASP A 271 16.33 19.97 20.15
C ASP A 271 17.06 19.62 18.83
N GLY A 272 18.40 19.48 18.87
CA GLY A 272 19.21 19.04 17.73
C GLY A 272 19.70 20.17 16.82
N GLY A 273 19.36 21.42 17.12
CA GLY A 273 19.94 22.58 16.46
C GLY A 273 21.42 22.74 16.80
N TYR A 274 22.21 23.23 15.86
CA TYR A 274 23.61 23.59 16.11
C TYR A 274 23.98 24.90 15.44
N THR A 275 24.99 25.56 15.99
CA THR A 275 25.66 26.71 15.36
C THR A 275 27.16 26.49 15.40
N TYR A 276 27.78 26.44 14.23
CA TYR A 276 29.23 26.43 14.05
C TYR A 276 29.73 27.85 13.75
N THR A 277 30.77 28.28 14.45
CA THR A 277 31.47 29.55 14.20
C THR A 277 32.93 29.27 13.89
N PRO A 278 33.40 29.54 12.65
CA PRO A 278 34.80 29.31 12.29
C PRO A 278 35.74 30.24 13.06
N GLU A 279 36.94 29.75 13.37
CA GLU A 279 38.01 30.56 13.94
C GLU A 279 38.35 31.74 13.01
N PRO A 280 38.64 32.93 13.57
CA PRO A 280 39.04 34.06 12.75
C PRO A 280 40.28 33.72 11.92
N GLY A 281 40.20 33.83 10.59
CA GLY A 281 41.33 33.48 9.72
C GLY A 281 41.16 32.17 8.95
N PHE A 282 40.28 31.27 9.40
CA PHE A 282 40.19 29.93 8.87
C PHE A 282 39.42 29.86 7.54
N SER A 283 39.94 29.04 6.62
CA SER A 283 39.29 28.59 5.39
C SER A 283 39.76 27.18 5.08
N GLY A 284 38.86 26.29 4.68
CA GLY A 284 39.10 24.85 4.50
C GLY A 284 38.00 24.00 5.14
N GLN A 285 38.25 22.69 5.22
CA GLN A 285 37.34 21.73 5.86
C GLN A 285 37.56 21.68 7.38
N ASP A 286 36.48 21.61 8.14
CA ASP A 286 36.45 21.27 9.56
C ASP A 286 35.30 20.30 9.82
N SER A 287 35.27 19.63 10.96
CA SER A 287 34.14 18.76 11.31
C SER A 287 33.96 18.62 12.81
N PHE A 288 32.76 18.26 13.23
CA PHE A 288 32.43 17.99 14.62
C PHE A 288 31.40 16.87 14.72
N VAL A 289 31.32 16.23 15.88
CA VAL A 289 30.44 15.08 16.11
C VAL A 289 29.39 15.44 17.16
N ILE A 290 28.13 15.26 16.81
CA ILE A 290 26.99 15.38 17.73
C ILE A 290 26.59 13.98 18.18
N GLU A 291 26.41 13.80 19.49
CA GLU A 291 25.79 12.62 20.08
C GLU A 291 24.29 12.87 20.25
N VAL A 292 23.49 11.90 19.83
CA VAL A 292 22.03 11.86 19.98
C VAL A 292 21.71 10.74 20.95
N SER A 293 20.88 11.01 21.96
CA SER A 293 20.49 10.02 22.98
C SER A 293 18.99 10.03 23.21
N ASP A 294 18.45 8.83 23.37
CA ASP A 294 17.05 8.53 23.76
C ASP A 294 16.75 8.83 25.24
N GLY A 295 17.78 8.97 26.09
CA GLY A 295 17.64 9.11 27.54
C GLY A 295 17.42 7.80 28.30
N HIS A 296 17.36 6.65 27.62
CA HIS A 296 17.17 5.32 28.17
C HIS A 296 18.39 4.39 27.99
N GLY A 297 19.41 4.85 27.27
CA GLY A 297 20.73 4.22 27.21
C GLY A 297 21.23 3.99 25.80
N GLY A 298 20.37 4.15 24.79
CA GLY A 298 20.71 4.20 23.38
C GLY A 298 21.31 5.55 23.01
N THR A 299 22.36 5.47 22.18
CA THR A 299 23.02 6.65 21.64
C THR A 299 23.48 6.38 20.22
N THR A 300 23.38 7.38 19.35
CA THR A 300 24.04 7.41 18.05
C THR A 300 24.83 8.69 17.89
N THR A 301 25.66 8.78 16.85
CA THR A 301 26.47 9.96 16.59
C THR A 301 26.40 10.37 15.14
N GLU A 302 26.34 11.68 14.89
CA GLU A 302 26.37 12.27 13.55
C GLU A 302 27.60 13.15 13.38
N THR A 303 28.32 12.99 12.26
CA THR A 303 29.49 13.81 11.93
C THR A 303 29.10 14.91 10.96
N VAL A 304 29.12 16.16 11.43
CA VAL A 304 28.84 17.32 10.58
C VAL A 304 30.12 17.77 9.90
N GLU A 305 30.20 17.58 8.59
CA GLU A 305 31.27 18.09 7.74
C GLU A 305 31.00 19.57 7.39
N VAL A 306 32.00 20.43 7.61
CA VAL A 306 31.89 21.89 7.40
C VAL A 306 32.90 22.39 6.39
N SER A 307 32.43 23.07 5.34
CA SER A 307 33.26 23.78 4.38
C SER A 307 33.28 25.29 4.66
N VAL A 308 34.46 25.86 4.86
CA VAL A 308 34.66 27.30 5.10
C VAL A 308 35.38 27.94 3.92
N ALA A 309 34.65 28.68 3.09
CA ALA A 309 35.21 29.45 2.00
C ALA A 309 35.96 30.72 2.49
N PRO A 310 36.98 31.20 1.76
CA PRO A 310 37.68 32.45 2.08
C PRO A 310 36.72 33.66 2.13
N ALA A 311 37.09 34.70 2.89
CA ALA A 311 36.36 35.97 2.85
C ALA A 311 36.37 36.56 1.43
N ALA A 312 35.24 37.13 1.00
CA ALA A 312 35.09 37.80 -0.28
C ALA A 312 36.21 38.86 -0.44
N GLN A 313 37.01 38.71 -1.49
CA GLN A 313 37.98 39.72 -1.90
C GLN A 313 37.24 40.75 -2.78
N PRO A 314 37.52 42.06 -2.69
CA PRO A 314 37.04 43.01 -3.69
C PRO A 314 37.63 42.62 -5.05
N VAL A 315 36.79 42.24 -6.01
CA VAL A 315 37.26 41.83 -7.34
C VAL A 315 37.59 43.04 -8.21
N SER A 316 38.83 43.06 -8.68
CA SER A 316 39.35 43.92 -9.74
C SER A 316 39.63 43.01 -10.93
N GLY A 317 38.81 43.07 -11.99
CA GLY A 317 39.17 42.39 -13.25
C GLY A 317 38.08 41.83 -14.17
N MET A 318 36.88 42.40 -14.30
CA MET A 318 35.95 41.97 -15.38
C MET A 318 36.39 42.50 -16.75
N THR A 319 36.30 41.65 -17.79
CA THR A 319 36.74 41.94 -19.17
C THR A 319 35.55 41.85 -20.14
N PHE A 320 35.23 42.94 -20.85
CA PHE A 320 34.21 42.95 -21.91
C PHE A 320 34.84 42.67 -23.28
N ILE A 321 34.36 41.67 -24.01
CA ILE A 321 34.68 41.45 -25.44
C ILE A 321 33.46 41.88 -26.26
N VAL A 322 33.50 43.10 -26.78
CA VAL A 322 32.62 43.51 -27.89
C VAL A 322 33.34 43.11 -29.18
N ASP A 323 32.83 42.11 -29.91
CA ASP A 323 33.36 41.82 -31.24
C ASP A 323 33.11 43.06 -32.13
N ASN A 324 34.19 43.65 -32.62
CA ASN A 324 34.31 44.99 -33.25
C ASN A 324 34.14 46.25 -32.37
N ALA A 325 35.22 46.56 -31.67
CA ALA A 325 35.83 47.90 -31.61
C ALA A 325 35.04 49.08 -30.99
N ALA A 326 34.45 48.87 -29.82
CA ALA A 326 34.38 49.91 -28.80
C ALA A 326 34.36 49.26 -27.40
N THR A 327 35.39 49.54 -26.60
CA THR A 327 35.35 49.25 -25.16
C THR A 327 34.36 50.21 -24.51
N MET A 328 33.20 49.73 -24.09
CA MET A 328 32.31 50.48 -23.19
C MET A 328 32.80 50.30 -21.75
N THR A 329 32.79 51.38 -20.97
CA THR A 329 33.10 51.34 -19.55
C THR A 329 31.81 51.22 -18.75
N PRO A 330 31.67 50.18 -17.90
CA PRO A 330 30.57 50.07 -16.95
C PRO A 330 30.45 51.32 -16.06
N THR A 331 29.23 51.71 -15.73
CA THR A 331 28.94 52.56 -14.57
C THR A 331 28.10 51.79 -13.58
N TYR A 332 28.54 51.78 -12.32
CA TYR A 332 27.83 51.20 -11.18
C TYR A 332 26.84 52.25 -10.64
N ASP A 333 25.53 51.97 -10.70
CA ASP A 333 24.47 52.90 -10.25
C ASP A 333 23.86 52.51 -8.89
N GLY A 334 24.62 51.84 -8.03
CA GLY A 334 24.26 51.64 -6.63
C GLY A 334 23.25 50.52 -6.35
N ASP A 335 22.36 50.16 -7.28
CA ASP A 335 21.34 49.11 -7.09
C ASP A 335 21.41 47.96 -8.12
N LYS A 336 22.09 48.15 -9.26
CA LYS A 336 22.30 47.11 -10.29
C LYS A 336 23.78 47.13 -10.72
N ALA A 337 24.37 45.95 -10.97
CA ALA A 337 25.82 45.88 -11.28
C ALA A 337 26.18 46.55 -12.61
N PHE A 338 25.24 46.64 -13.55
CA PHE A 338 25.55 47.06 -14.90
C PHE A 338 24.37 47.71 -15.62
N THR A 339 24.56 48.94 -16.12
CA THR A 339 23.67 49.61 -17.09
C THR A 339 24.48 49.99 -18.33
N ILE A 340 24.06 49.53 -19.52
CA ILE A 340 24.48 50.11 -20.80
C ILE A 340 23.39 51.10 -21.20
N ASP A 341 23.61 52.40 -20.99
CA ASP A 341 22.78 53.47 -21.57
C ASP A 341 23.63 54.23 -22.58
N GLU A 342 23.30 54.19 -23.88
CA GLU A 342 23.55 55.37 -24.73
C GLU A 342 22.73 55.44 -26.04
N SER A 343 22.10 56.61 -26.20
CA SER A 343 21.33 57.19 -27.33
C SER A 343 21.98 57.29 -28.74
N GLY A 344 22.88 56.37 -29.12
CA GLY A 344 23.59 56.43 -30.42
C GLY A 344 23.02 55.52 -31.51
N ASP A 345 22.71 56.09 -32.68
CA ASP A 345 22.28 55.34 -33.89
C ASP A 345 23.47 54.57 -34.50
N TYR A 346 23.68 53.32 -34.06
CA TYR A 346 24.71 52.41 -34.54
C TYR A 346 24.12 51.32 -35.44
N SER A 347 23.70 51.69 -36.64
CA SER A 347 23.20 50.78 -37.67
C SER A 347 24.33 49.93 -38.32
N ARG A 348 25.06 49.12 -37.54
CA ARG A 348 26.01 48.12 -38.06
C ARG A 348 26.00 46.79 -37.28
N TRP A 349 25.09 45.92 -37.70
CA TRP A 349 25.15 44.45 -37.81
C TRP A 349 26.17 43.70 -36.93
N GLY A 350 25.69 43.10 -35.82
CA GLY A 350 26.19 41.80 -35.34
C GLY A 350 26.95 41.77 -34.01
N ALA A 351 26.61 42.61 -33.04
CA ALA A 351 27.22 42.53 -31.71
C ALA A 351 26.41 41.59 -30.78
N THR A 352 27.14 40.71 -30.08
CA THR A 352 26.68 39.95 -28.91
C THR A 352 27.18 40.67 -27.67
N ILE A 353 26.29 40.97 -26.73
CA ILE A 353 26.67 41.46 -25.40
C ILE A 353 26.74 40.22 -24.50
N THR A 354 27.92 39.97 -23.92
CA THR A 354 28.09 38.98 -22.85
C THR A 354 28.29 39.74 -21.55
N ALA A 355 27.33 39.63 -20.64
CA ALA A 355 27.47 40.03 -19.25
C ALA A 355 27.71 38.74 -18.46
N ASP A 356 28.84 38.70 -17.75
CA ASP A 356 29.27 37.57 -16.94
C ASP A 356 29.56 38.12 -15.54
N THR A 357 28.78 37.67 -14.57
CA THR A 357 28.82 38.10 -13.18
C THR A 357 29.52 37.09 -12.25
N GLU A 358 30.32 36.14 -12.78
CA GLU A 358 31.06 35.16 -11.97
C GLU A 358 31.71 35.81 -10.72
N GLY A 359 31.13 35.56 -9.53
CA GLY A 359 31.66 35.97 -8.23
C GLY A 359 30.82 36.93 -7.36
N ASP A 360 29.62 37.34 -7.76
CA ASP A 360 28.79 38.28 -6.98
C ASP A 360 27.33 37.83 -6.77
N GLY A 361 27.11 36.82 -5.94
CA GLY A 361 25.75 36.44 -5.50
C GLY A 361 24.89 37.66 -5.15
N GLY A 362 23.86 37.88 -5.96
CA GLY A 362 22.89 38.97 -5.82
C GLY A 362 23.15 40.26 -6.60
N THR A 363 23.81 40.26 -7.76
CA THR A 363 23.90 41.47 -8.59
C THR A 363 23.17 41.37 -9.94
N GLY A 364 22.21 42.27 -10.15
CA GLY A 364 21.38 42.27 -11.34
C GLY A 364 22.08 42.78 -12.61
N ILE A 365 21.79 42.12 -13.74
CA ILE A 365 22.22 42.46 -15.10
C ILE A 365 21.08 43.25 -15.77
N ALA A 366 21.31 44.53 -16.12
CA ALA A 366 20.36 45.31 -16.90
C ALA A 366 20.95 45.72 -18.26
N VAL A 367 20.30 45.31 -19.35
CA VAL A 367 20.69 45.68 -20.73
C VAL A 367 19.56 46.49 -21.37
N ASP A 368 19.72 47.82 -21.46
CA ASP A 368 18.74 48.73 -22.06
C ASP A 368 19.17 49.21 -23.47
N LYS A 369 18.20 49.32 -24.37
CA LYS A 369 18.21 50.01 -25.68
C LYS A 369 19.41 49.77 -26.59
N TRP A 370 19.28 48.75 -27.45
CA TRP A 370 20.02 48.77 -28.72
C TRP A 370 19.17 48.31 -29.92
N ASN A 371 18.58 49.27 -30.63
CA ASN A 371 17.85 49.09 -31.91
C ASN A 371 18.67 48.42 -33.05
N ALA A 372 19.89 47.96 -32.79
CA ALA A 372 20.79 47.32 -33.75
C ALA A 372 21.40 45.99 -33.28
N ALA A 373 21.18 45.58 -32.02
CA ALA A 373 21.68 44.30 -31.52
C ALA A 373 20.80 43.14 -32.00
N LYS A 374 21.44 42.04 -32.43
CA LYS A 374 20.72 40.83 -32.81
C LYS A 374 20.52 39.85 -31.66
N SER A 375 21.40 39.87 -30.65
CA SER A 375 21.39 38.89 -29.56
C SER A 375 22.07 39.43 -28.31
N VAL A 376 21.52 39.11 -27.15
CA VAL A 376 22.18 39.24 -25.83
C VAL A 376 22.39 37.85 -25.23
N LEU A 377 23.50 37.66 -24.53
CA LEU A 377 23.78 36.50 -23.70
C LEU A 377 24.10 37.00 -22.28
N ALA A 378 23.21 36.73 -21.33
CA ALA A 378 23.45 36.99 -19.91
C ALA A 378 23.84 35.68 -19.22
N GLN A 379 24.98 35.69 -18.53
CA GLN A 379 25.48 34.57 -17.73
C GLN A 379 25.72 35.04 -16.30
N GLY A 380 25.26 34.27 -15.32
CA GLY A 380 25.42 34.60 -13.91
C GLY A 380 25.33 33.36 -13.00
N GLU A 381 25.55 33.55 -11.70
CA GLU A 381 25.26 32.54 -10.66
C GLU A 381 23.77 32.62 -10.28
N GLY A 382 23.24 31.62 -9.56
CA GLY A 382 21.87 31.64 -9.05
C GLY A 382 21.60 32.83 -8.13
N GLY A 383 20.35 33.29 -8.09
CA GLY A 383 19.92 34.47 -7.33
C GLY A 383 20.21 35.80 -8.03
N SER A 384 20.22 35.82 -9.37
CA SER A 384 20.57 37.00 -10.18
C SER A 384 19.35 37.58 -10.90
N ASP A 385 19.13 38.90 -10.77
CA ASP A 385 18.07 39.58 -11.53
C ASP A 385 18.55 39.95 -12.94
N VAL A 386 17.85 39.53 -13.99
CA VAL A 386 18.16 39.86 -15.39
C VAL A 386 17.03 40.67 -16.00
N THR A 387 17.34 41.84 -16.55
CA THR A 387 16.39 42.64 -17.35
C THR A 387 16.94 42.90 -18.75
N ILE A 388 16.21 42.50 -19.78
CA ILE A 388 16.55 42.66 -21.20
C ILE A 388 15.41 43.40 -21.91
N ASP A 389 15.71 44.47 -22.64
CA ASP A 389 14.71 45.29 -23.35
C ASP A 389 15.07 45.49 -24.85
N ASN A 390 14.13 45.17 -25.76
CA ASN A 390 14.15 45.47 -27.21
C ASN A 390 15.25 44.75 -28.03
N PHE A 391 15.29 43.41 -28.00
CA PHE A 391 16.28 42.59 -28.72
C PHE A 391 15.68 41.61 -29.76
N VAL A 392 16.47 41.16 -30.74
CA VAL A 392 16.01 40.09 -31.66
C VAL A 392 16.15 38.70 -31.03
N ARG A 393 17.14 38.48 -30.16
CA ARG A 393 17.32 37.23 -29.41
C ARG A 393 17.80 37.52 -27.99
N ALA A 394 17.23 36.86 -26.99
CA ALA A 394 17.64 36.97 -25.60
C ALA A 394 18.02 35.59 -25.06
N ASP A 395 19.30 35.36 -24.76
CA ASP A 395 19.73 34.14 -24.07
C ASP A 395 20.13 34.50 -22.64
N VAL A 396 19.56 33.80 -21.68
CA VAL A 396 19.87 33.89 -20.25
C VAL A 396 20.24 32.50 -19.76
N SER A 397 21.35 32.39 -19.04
CA SER A 397 21.78 31.16 -18.38
C SER A 397 22.36 31.55 -17.03
N LEU A 398 21.59 31.31 -15.97
CA LEU A 398 22.02 31.47 -14.60
C LEU A 398 22.46 30.10 -14.08
N GLY A 399 23.41 30.10 -13.14
CA GLY A 399 23.90 28.92 -12.46
C GLY A 399 23.06 28.58 -11.24
N ASP A 400 23.47 27.52 -10.53
CA ASP A 400 22.65 26.95 -9.46
C ASP A 400 22.71 27.82 -8.18
N GLY A 401 21.55 28.13 -7.60
CA GLY A 401 21.38 28.56 -6.21
C GLY A 401 20.80 29.96 -5.97
N GLY A 402 19.53 30.02 -5.56
CA GLY A 402 18.85 31.21 -5.02
C GLY A 402 17.87 31.85 -6.00
N ASP A 403 16.87 32.55 -5.48
CA ASP A 403 15.74 33.09 -6.25
C ASP A 403 16.15 34.18 -7.26
N SER A 404 15.88 33.95 -8.55
CA SER A 404 16.24 34.80 -9.68
C SER A 404 15.00 35.44 -10.31
N GLN A 405 15.12 36.71 -10.75
CA GLN A 405 14.07 37.38 -11.50
C GLN A 405 14.54 37.70 -12.93
N VAL A 406 13.95 37.07 -13.94
CA VAL A 406 14.25 37.34 -15.36
C VAL A 406 13.07 38.09 -15.99
N THR A 407 13.31 39.28 -16.51
CA THR A 407 12.33 40.05 -17.29
C THR A 407 12.88 40.32 -18.68
N ILE A 408 12.13 39.91 -19.71
CA ILE A 408 12.47 40.12 -21.11
C ILE A 408 11.33 40.88 -21.78
N ASP A 409 11.58 42.15 -22.12
CA ASP A 409 10.63 43.02 -22.82
C ASP A 409 11.02 43.15 -24.31
N ALA A 410 10.06 42.94 -25.20
CA ALA A 410 10.14 43.13 -26.64
C ALA A 410 11.25 42.31 -27.34
N ALA A 411 11.38 41.02 -26.98
CA ALA A 411 12.28 40.08 -27.65
C ALA A 411 11.55 39.10 -28.58
N LYS A 412 12.20 38.72 -29.70
CA LYS A 412 11.55 37.84 -30.71
C LYS A 412 11.73 36.33 -30.49
N ARG A 413 12.83 35.94 -29.85
CA ARG A 413 13.18 34.53 -29.55
C ARG A 413 14.24 34.48 -28.46
N GLY A 414 14.47 33.34 -27.86
CA GLY A 414 15.46 33.25 -26.79
C GLY A 414 15.51 31.91 -26.09
N THR A 415 16.50 31.76 -25.22
CA THR A 415 16.57 30.66 -24.27
C THR A 415 16.76 31.23 -22.86
N VAL A 416 15.96 30.80 -21.89
CA VAL A 416 16.12 31.18 -20.48
C VAL A 416 16.35 29.91 -19.67
N ALA A 417 17.41 29.90 -18.86
CA ALA A 417 17.68 28.87 -17.87
C ALA A 417 18.07 29.54 -16.53
N THR A 418 17.38 29.22 -15.44
CA THR A 418 17.57 29.91 -14.14
C THR A 418 18.20 29.02 -13.04
N GLY A 419 17.97 27.71 -13.05
CA GLY A 419 18.69 26.74 -12.20
C GLY A 419 17.95 26.41 -10.90
N ASP A 420 18.68 26.21 -9.80
CA ASP A 420 18.05 25.96 -8.48
C ASP A 420 17.58 27.28 -7.83
N GLY A 421 16.34 27.36 -7.35
CA GLY A 421 15.75 28.51 -6.66
C GLY A 421 14.25 28.65 -6.98
N ASN A 422 13.52 29.50 -6.26
CA ASN A 422 12.16 29.86 -6.67
C ASN A 422 12.23 31.08 -7.59
N ASP A 423 12.24 30.84 -8.90
CA ASP A 423 12.53 31.82 -9.93
C ASP A 423 11.25 32.45 -10.51
N THR A 424 11.37 33.68 -10.99
CA THR A 424 10.27 34.37 -11.69
C THR A 424 10.75 34.82 -13.07
N ILE A 425 10.10 34.33 -14.11
CA ILE A 425 10.44 34.58 -15.51
C ILE A 425 9.24 35.27 -16.18
N ASP A 426 9.40 36.53 -16.55
CA ASP A 426 8.39 37.35 -17.23
C ASP A 426 8.89 37.71 -18.63
N ILE A 427 8.21 37.23 -19.67
CA ILE A 427 8.56 37.45 -21.07
C ILE A 427 7.41 38.19 -21.75
N ASP A 428 7.59 39.49 -22.03
CA ASP A 428 6.75 40.24 -22.96
C ASP A 428 7.34 40.16 -24.37
N ALA A 429 6.72 39.35 -25.21
CA ALA A 429 7.15 39.13 -26.58
C ALA A 429 6.36 39.98 -27.59
N ASP A 430 6.56 41.30 -27.60
CA ASP A 430 6.02 42.18 -28.66
C ASP A 430 6.85 42.09 -29.96
N THR A 431 6.26 41.54 -31.04
CA THR A 431 6.87 41.55 -32.37
C THR A 431 6.06 42.36 -33.39
N ASN A 432 6.50 43.59 -33.65
CA ASN A 432 5.97 44.42 -34.76
C ASN A 432 6.39 43.93 -36.17
N GLY A 433 6.48 42.62 -36.46
CA GLY A 433 6.73 42.17 -37.82
C GLY A 433 6.79 40.66 -38.07
N ALA A 434 5.98 40.20 -39.03
CA ALA A 434 5.95 38.84 -39.56
C ALA A 434 7.32 38.40 -40.15
N GLY A 435 7.89 37.34 -39.59
CA GLY A 435 9.13 36.72 -40.08
C GLY A 435 9.48 35.46 -39.28
N TRP A 436 9.75 34.39 -40.04
CA TRP A 436 9.97 32.99 -39.66
C TRP A 436 10.98 32.76 -38.51
N ASP A 437 10.56 31.96 -37.52
CA ASP A 437 11.27 31.44 -36.33
C ASP A 437 11.44 32.42 -35.15
N ASN A 438 10.34 32.57 -34.41
CA ASN A 438 10.21 33.31 -33.15
C ASN A 438 9.85 32.31 -32.04
N THR A 439 10.82 31.52 -31.57
CA THR A 439 10.62 30.51 -30.52
C THR A 439 11.31 30.95 -29.22
N PHE A 440 10.62 30.84 -28.09
CA PHE A 440 11.26 30.92 -26.76
C PHE A 440 11.30 29.55 -26.13
N THR A 441 12.45 29.20 -25.55
CA THR A 441 12.62 28.00 -24.74
C THR A 441 13.00 28.42 -23.32
N VAL A 442 12.22 28.00 -22.34
CA VAL A 442 12.43 28.28 -20.92
C VAL A 442 12.61 26.95 -20.19
N ASN A 443 13.56 26.88 -19.27
CA ASN A 443 13.72 25.80 -18.30
C ASN A 443 14.06 26.46 -16.97
N SER A 444 13.16 26.43 -15.98
CA SER A 444 13.38 27.16 -14.74
C SER A 444 14.25 26.37 -13.76
N GLY A 445 14.06 25.06 -13.62
CA GLY A 445 15.04 24.19 -12.97
C GLY A 445 14.47 23.52 -11.73
N ALA A 446 14.95 23.86 -10.53
CA ALA A 446 14.48 23.24 -9.29
C ALA A 446 14.05 24.30 -8.28
N GLY A 447 12.81 24.26 -7.81
CA GLY A 447 12.17 25.20 -6.90
C GLY A 447 10.73 25.47 -7.36
N ASP A 448 9.97 26.23 -6.56
CA ASP A 448 8.60 26.61 -6.99
C ASP A 448 8.69 27.86 -7.89
N ASP A 449 8.60 27.66 -9.20
CA ASP A 449 8.88 28.67 -10.21
C ASP A 449 7.61 29.33 -10.77
N THR A 450 7.75 30.54 -11.30
CA THR A 450 6.67 31.24 -12.02
C THR A 450 7.16 31.69 -13.38
N ILE A 451 6.54 31.16 -14.44
CA ILE A 451 6.81 31.51 -15.83
C ILE A 451 5.58 32.18 -16.42
N GLU A 452 5.68 33.46 -16.74
CA GLU A 452 4.64 34.23 -17.42
C GLU A 452 5.15 34.67 -18.80
N VAL A 453 4.42 34.29 -19.85
CA VAL A 453 4.72 34.71 -21.21
C VAL A 453 3.52 35.49 -21.76
N THR A 454 3.71 36.77 -22.04
CA THR A 454 2.71 37.65 -22.63
C THR A 454 3.14 38.06 -24.04
N GLY A 455 2.19 38.33 -24.96
CA GLY A 455 2.57 38.84 -26.27
C GLY A 455 1.46 39.27 -27.22
N ASP A 456 1.63 40.46 -27.80
CA ASP A 456 0.75 41.07 -28.80
C ASP A 456 1.29 40.90 -30.24
N LYS A 457 1.12 39.68 -30.78
CA LYS A 457 1.31 39.24 -32.20
C LYS A 457 2.69 38.64 -32.55
N GLY A 458 2.65 37.43 -33.09
CA GLY A 458 3.60 36.94 -34.09
C GLY A 458 4.82 36.16 -33.57
N VAL A 459 4.84 35.75 -32.30
CA VAL A 459 5.74 34.68 -31.82
C VAL A 459 5.19 33.35 -32.36
N THR A 460 6.05 32.42 -32.76
CA THR A 460 5.58 31.22 -33.48
C THR A 460 5.56 29.96 -32.65
N ASP A 461 6.26 29.84 -31.51
CA ASP A 461 6.12 28.70 -30.58
C ASP A 461 6.72 29.07 -29.20
N ILE A 462 6.09 28.64 -28.09
CA ILE A 462 6.67 28.70 -26.74
C ILE A 462 6.97 27.28 -26.27
N VAL A 463 8.14 27.04 -25.68
CA VAL A 463 8.48 25.79 -25.00
C VAL A 463 8.91 26.17 -23.59
N ALA A 464 8.18 25.73 -22.56
CA ALA A 464 8.51 26.01 -21.17
C ALA A 464 8.48 24.71 -20.36
N ASP A 465 9.44 24.58 -19.46
CA ASP A 465 9.70 23.43 -18.61
C ASP A 465 9.96 23.96 -17.19
N GLY A 466 9.08 23.61 -16.24
CA GLY A 466 9.15 24.04 -14.84
C GLY A 466 10.29 23.32 -14.10
N GLY A 467 10.24 21.99 -14.09
CA GLY A 467 11.30 21.14 -13.59
C GLY A 467 10.90 20.46 -12.28
N GLU A 468 11.68 20.61 -11.20
CA GLU A 468 11.30 20.09 -9.88
C GLU A 468 10.69 21.20 -9.02
N GLY A 469 9.53 20.99 -8.38
CA GLY A 469 8.86 21.99 -7.55
C GLY A 469 7.41 22.18 -7.99
N ASN A 470 6.66 23.03 -7.27
CA ASN A 470 5.28 23.35 -7.65
C ASN A 470 5.26 24.61 -8.53
N ASP A 471 5.15 24.44 -9.83
CA ASP A 471 5.38 25.48 -10.81
C ASP A 471 4.11 26.12 -11.33
N SER A 472 4.19 27.40 -11.72
CA SER A 472 3.10 28.15 -12.32
C SER A 472 3.52 28.67 -13.69
N ILE A 473 3.07 28.02 -14.76
CA ILE A 473 3.37 28.38 -16.14
C ILE A 473 2.12 28.92 -16.83
N THR A 474 2.16 30.18 -17.29
CA THR A 474 1.02 30.84 -17.95
C THR A 474 1.47 31.50 -19.25
N VAL A 475 0.75 31.19 -20.34
CA VAL A 475 0.92 31.81 -21.65
C VAL A 475 -0.33 32.61 -22.01
N ASP A 476 -0.27 33.93 -21.92
CA ASP A 476 -1.37 34.83 -22.31
C ASP A 476 -1.07 35.46 -23.69
N GLY A 477 -1.73 34.97 -24.75
CA GLY A 477 -1.46 35.42 -26.11
C GLY A 477 -2.44 34.91 -27.17
N ASN A 478 -2.65 35.71 -28.23
CA ASN A 478 -3.70 35.47 -29.23
C ASN A 478 -3.31 34.53 -30.39
N TYR A 479 -2.07 34.02 -30.49
CA TYR A 479 -1.57 33.37 -31.72
C TYR A 479 -0.42 32.34 -31.56
N ASN A 480 -0.09 31.85 -30.36
CA ASN A 480 1.11 31.02 -30.14
C ASN A 480 0.71 29.64 -29.67
N SER A 481 1.13 28.58 -30.37
CA SER A 481 1.15 27.22 -29.81
C SER A 481 2.24 27.14 -28.74
N ALA A 482 1.88 26.61 -27.58
CA ALA A 482 2.74 26.43 -26.43
C ALA A 482 2.95 24.93 -26.19
N ILE A 483 4.17 24.57 -25.81
CA ILE A 483 4.52 23.26 -25.26
C ILE A 483 4.95 23.53 -23.82
N LEU A 484 4.09 23.15 -22.87
CA LEU A 484 4.31 23.37 -21.45
C LEU A 484 4.52 22.01 -20.77
N ASP A 485 5.57 21.91 -19.97
CA ASP A 485 5.91 20.75 -19.14
C ASP A 485 6.07 21.24 -17.70
N GLY A 486 5.26 20.73 -16.77
CA GLY A 486 5.32 21.08 -15.35
C GLY A 486 6.53 20.40 -14.69
N GLY A 487 6.61 19.08 -14.86
CA GLY A 487 7.72 18.28 -14.38
C GLY A 487 7.34 17.51 -13.12
N ALA A 488 7.93 17.84 -11.98
CA ALA A 488 7.71 17.13 -10.72
C ALA A 488 7.25 18.06 -9.61
N GLY A 489 5.99 17.98 -9.22
CA GLY A 489 5.36 18.75 -8.15
C GLY A 489 3.88 18.93 -8.46
N ASP A 490 3.15 19.67 -7.64
CA ASP A 490 1.75 20.02 -7.96
C ASP A 490 1.75 21.31 -8.80
N ASP A 491 1.65 21.18 -10.13
CA ASP A 491 1.86 22.26 -11.09
C ASP A 491 0.57 22.93 -11.56
N THR A 492 0.69 24.18 -12.05
CA THR A 492 -0.40 24.92 -12.69
C THR A 492 0.03 25.41 -14.06
N LEU A 493 -0.56 24.83 -15.11
CA LEU A 493 -0.25 25.13 -16.51
C LEU A 493 -1.45 25.76 -17.20
N THR A 494 -1.25 26.90 -17.87
CA THR A 494 -2.30 27.60 -18.62
C THR A 494 -1.81 27.98 -20.01
N GLY A 495 -2.43 27.39 -21.02
CA GLY A 495 -2.28 27.71 -22.43
C GLY A 495 -3.02 29.00 -22.85
N GLY A 496 -2.87 29.34 -24.12
CA GLY A 496 -3.34 30.58 -24.73
C GLY A 496 -4.59 30.40 -25.60
N ASN A 497 -4.56 31.00 -26.79
CA ASN A 497 -5.67 30.95 -27.77
C ASN A 497 -5.32 30.14 -29.04
N ALA A 498 -4.29 29.31 -29.01
CA ALA A 498 -3.91 28.45 -30.12
C ALA A 498 -3.75 27.00 -29.64
N ASP A 499 -3.61 26.07 -30.58
CA ASP A 499 -3.44 24.65 -30.30
C ASP A 499 -2.17 24.39 -29.46
N ASP A 500 -2.36 24.09 -28.18
CA ASP A 500 -1.31 23.94 -27.18
C ASP A 500 -1.09 22.48 -26.78
N VAL A 501 0.07 22.18 -26.20
CA VAL A 501 0.42 20.87 -25.62
C VAL A 501 0.87 21.08 -24.18
N LEU A 502 0.11 20.55 -23.23
CA LEU A 502 0.38 20.68 -21.80
C LEU A 502 0.62 19.29 -21.19
N THR A 503 1.71 19.14 -20.44
CA THR A 503 2.05 17.93 -19.68
C THR A 503 2.31 18.31 -18.22
N GLY A 504 1.53 17.77 -17.28
CA GLY A 504 1.69 18.01 -15.84
C GLY A 504 2.95 17.34 -15.31
N GLY A 505 2.98 16.01 -15.35
CA GLY A 505 4.16 15.22 -15.03
C GLY A 505 3.92 14.33 -13.82
N THR A 506 4.51 14.64 -12.66
CA THR A 506 4.22 13.91 -11.41
C THR A 506 3.74 14.87 -10.33
N GLY A 507 2.62 14.57 -9.70
CA GLY A 507 1.97 15.42 -8.70
C GLY A 507 0.50 15.58 -9.03
N ASN A 508 -0.22 16.47 -8.34
CA ASN A 508 -1.62 16.75 -8.63
C ASN A 508 -1.71 18.06 -9.40
N ASP A 509 -1.77 17.95 -10.72
CA ASP A 509 -1.55 19.08 -11.61
C ASP A 509 -2.87 19.74 -12.04
N THR A 510 -2.81 21.04 -12.33
CA THR A 510 -3.95 21.80 -12.88
C THR A 510 -3.60 22.35 -14.25
N LEU A 511 -4.21 21.80 -15.29
CA LEU A 511 -3.96 22.13 -16.69
C LEU A 511 -5.20 22.81 -17.31
N SER A 512 -4.98 23.92 -18.04
CA SER A 512 -6.02 24.61 -18.81
C SER A 512 -5.49 24.93 -20.21
N GLY A 513 -6.06 24.32 -21.25
CA GLY A 513 -5.69 24.55 -22.65
C GLY A 513 -6.01 25.97 -23.13
N GLY A 514 -7.25 26.40 -22.88
CA GLY A 514 -7.68 27.76 -23.20
C GLY A 514 -8.58 27.77 -24.42
N ALA A 515 -8.14 28.37 -25.53
CA ALA A 515 -8.85 28.26 -26.80
C ALA A 515 -7.90 27.69 -27.85
N GLY A 516 -8.41 26.92 -28.81
CA GLY A 516 -7.55 26.15 -29.72
C GLY A 516 -7.87 24.66 -29.60
N ASP A 517 -7.35 23.86 -30.53
CA ASP A 517 -7.47 22.40 -30.44
C ASP A 517 -6.28 21.87 -29.61
N ASP A 518 -6.46 21.75 -28.30
CA ASP A 518 -5.36 21.52 -27.35
C ASP A 518 -5.08 20.04 -27.08
N THR A 519 -3.90 19.70 -26.58
CA THR A 519 -3.55 18.35 -26.08
C THR A 519 -3.06 18.42 -24.63
N LEU A 520 -3.78 17.79 -23.71
CA LEU A 520 -3.48 17.83 -22.27
C LEU A 520 -3.21 16.42 -21.72
N SER A 521 -2.17 16.28 -20.88
CA SER A 521 -1.80 15.05 -20.16
C SER A 521 -1.44 15.42 -18.72
N GLY A 522 -2.13 14.86 -17.73
CA GLY A 522 -1.88 15.16 -16.31
C GLY A 522 -0.63 14.44 -15.78
N GLY A 523 -0.47 13.16 -16.09
CA GLY A 523 0.66 12.33 -15.72
C GLY A 523 0.36 11.39 -14.56
N LEU A 524 1.17 11.44 -13.50
CA LEU A 524 0.98 10.64 -12.29
C LEU A 524 0.40 11.51 -11.17
N GLY A 525 -0.78 11.17 -10.67
CA GLY A 525 -1.41 11.85 -9.54
C GLY A 525 -2.87 12.17 -9.82
N ASP A 526 -3.54 12.90 -8.94
CA ASP A 526 -4.96 13.25 -9.11
C ASP A 526 -5.07 14.62 -9.80
N ASP A 527 -5.20 14.63 -11.12
CA ASP A 527 -5.06 15.86 -11.92
C ASP A 527 -6.38 16.58 -12.20
N THR A 528 -6.32 17.84 -12.61
CA THR A 528 -7.45 18.63 -13.11
C THR A 528 -7.13 19.18 -14.49
N LEU A 529 -7.80 18.66 -15.53
CA LEU A 529 -7.58 19.05 -16.93
C LEU A 529 -8.80 19.77 -17.48
N SER A 530 -8.62 20.94 -18.08
CA SER A 530 -9.66 21.66 -18.80
C SER A 530 -9.21 21.98 -20.23
N GLY A 531 -9.91 21.48 -21.25
CA GLY A 531 -9.63 21.76 -22.66
C GLY A 531 -9.93 23.22 -22.99
N GLY A 532 -11.22 23.56 -23.03
CA GLY A 532 -11.68 24.94 -23.13
C GLY A 532 -12.53 25.19 -24.37
N ASP A 533 -12.14 26.13 -25.22
CA ASP A 533 -12.82 26.42 -26.49
C ASP A 533 -12.04 25.78 -27.67
N GLY A 534 -12.45 24.62 -28.16
CA GLY A 534 -11.90 24.00 -29.37
C GLY A 534 -12.18 22.51 -29.42
N ASP A 535 -11.63 21.79 -30.41
CA ASP A 535 -11.72 20.32 -30.45
C ASP A 535 -10.49 19.76 -29.70
N ASP A 536 -10.62 19.52 -28.38
CA ASP A 536 -9.48 19.17 -27.52
C ASP A 536 -9.20 17.67 -27.44
N LEU A 537 -7.93 17.30 -27.19
CA LEU A 537 -7.48 15.95 -26.86
C LEU A 537 -7.00 15.87 -25.42
N LEU A 538 -7.75 15.18 -24.56
CA LEU A 538 -7.42 14.98 -23.16
C LEU A 538 -6.95 13.52 -22.98
N LEU A 539 -5.70 13.35 -22.55
CA LEU A 539 -5.10 12.04 -22.31
C LEU A 539 -5.36 11.65 -20.86
N PHE A 540 -5.89 10.44 -20.66
CA PHE A 540 -6.15 9.89 -19.34
C PHE A 540 -4.98 9.02 -18.88
N ASP A 541 -4.45 9.36 -17.70
CA ASP A 541 -3.17 8.88 -17.22
C ASP A 541 -3.40 8.06 -15.92
N PHE A 542 -2.42 7.97 -15.01
CA PHE A 542 -2.60 7.20 -13.77
C PHE A 542 -3.02 8.11 -12.61
N GLY A 543 -4.25 7.96 -12.13
CA GLY A 543 -4.75 8.63 -10.93
C GLY A 543 -6.26 8.86 -10.95
N HIS A 544 -6.75 9.73 -10.06
CA HIS A 544 -8.16 10.17 -10.04
C HIS A 544 -8.32 11.56 -10.67
N ASP A 545 -8.37 11.61 -12.00
CA ASP A 545 -8.38 12.87 -12.74
C ASP A 545 -9.78 13.49 -12.85
N THR A 546 -9.84 14.81 -12.72
CA THR A 546 -11.01 15.64 -13.00
C THR A 546 -10.85 16.28 -14.38
N ILE A 547 -11.72 15.93 -15.32
CA ILE A 547 -11.61 16.39 -16.71
C ILE A 547 -12.82 17.27 -17.07
N ASP A 548 -12.56 18.36 -17.79
CA ASP A 548 -13.57 19.24 -18.37
C ASP A 548 -13.20 19.55 -19.82
N GLY A 549 -13.91 18.98 -20.79
CA GLY A 549 -13.68 19.26 -22.22
C GLY A 549 -13.96 20.72 -22.59
N GLY A 550 -14.73 21.44 -21.77
CA GLY A 550 -15.11 22.82 -22.05
C GLY A 550 -16.45 22.94 -22.78
N GLY A 551 -16.76 24.13 -23.30
CA GLY A 551 -18.10 24.51 -23.76
C GLY A 551 -18.17 24.88 -25.24
N GLY A 552 -19.39 25.03 -25.78
CA GLY A 552 -19.59 25.76 -27.05
C GLY A 552 -19.93 24.95 -28.30
N GLY A 553 -20.05 23.62 -28.19
CA GLY A 553 -20.49 22.76 -29.30
C GLY A 553 -19.36 22.29 -30.24
N TRP A 554 -18.13 22.32 -29.73
CA TRP A 554 -16.95 21.64 -30.25
C TRP A 554 -16.94 20.16 -29.84
N THR A 555 -16.01 19.38 -30.37
CA THR A 555 -15.90 17.94 -30.16
C THR A 555 -14.60 17.59 -29.44
N ASP A 556 -14.69 17.42 -28.13
CA ASP A 556 -13.55 17.00 -27.31
C ASP A 556 -13.39 15.48 -27.34
N THR A 557 -12.15 15.03 -27.37
CA THR A 557 -11.74 13.62 -27.43
C THR A 557 -10.99 13.27 -26.16
N LEU A 558 -11.54 12.31 -25.39
CA LEU A 558 -10.85 11.69 -24.26
C LEU A 558 -10.18 10.39 -24.72
N ASP A 559 -8.84 10.31 -24.66
CA ASP A 559 -8.09 9.09 -24.96
C ASP A 559 -7.72 8.35 -23.66
N ILE A 560 -8.34 7.18 -23.45
CA ILE A 560 -8.10 6.29 -22.30
C ILE A 560 -7.23 5.08 -22.66
N SER A 561 -6.62 5.05 -23.84
CA SER A 561 -5.92 3.86 -24.35
C SER A 561 -4.71 3.47 -23.50
N ALA A 562 -3.95 4.45 -23.01
CA ALA A 562 -2.79 4.23 -22.14
C ALA A 562 -3.17 3.62 -20.78
N ALA A 563 -4.24 4.12 -20.16
CA ALA A 563 -4.76 3.58 -18.90
C ALA A 563 -5.22 2.12 -19.03
N ILE A 564 -5.83 1.75 -20.17
CA ILE A 564 -6.23 0.37 -20.46
C ILE A 564 -5.02 -0.57 -20.60
N GLU A 565 -3.93 -0.12 -21.24
CA GLU A 565 -2.71 -0.93 -21.38
C GLU A 565 -1.95 -1.12 -20.04
N GLY A 566 -1.94 -0.11 -19.18
CA GLY A 566 -1.36 -0.17 -17.84
C GLY A 566 -2.12 -1.10 -16.87
N LEU A 567 -3.45 -1.00 -16.86
CA LEU A 567 -4.32 -1.81 -16.00
C LEU A 567 -4.32 -3.30 -16.40
N ALA A 568 -4.16 -3.61 -17.69
CA ALA A 568 -4.01 -4.99 -18.17
C ALA A 568 -2.73 -5.68 -17.65
N ALA A 569 -1.72 -4.91 -17.24
CA ALA A 569 -0.46 -5.44 -16.69
C ALA A 569 -0.47 -5.60 -15.15
N ALA A 570 -1.30 -4.82 -14.43
CA ALA A 570 -1.31 -4.77 -12.96
C ALA A 570 -2.14 -5.89 -12.30
N GLY A 571 -3.23 -6.34 -12.93
CA GLY A 571 -4.09 -7.41 -12.42
C GLY A 571 -4.87 -7.00 -11.15
N GLY A 572 -6.14 -6.63 -11.31
CA GLY A 572 -7.07 -6.31 -10.22
C GLY A 572 -8.31 -5.59 -10.74
N ASP A 573 -9.37 -5.51 -9.92
CA ASP A 573 -10.57 -4.72 -10.24
C ASP A 573 -10.23 -3.24 -10.20
N TRP A 574 -10.73 -2.48 -11.18
CA TRP A 574 -10.46 -1.05 -11.28
C TRP A 574 -11.72 -0.27 -11.64
N THR A 575 -11.77 0.98 -11.20
CA THR A 575 -12.84 1.94 -11.51
C THR A 575 -12.21 3.24 -11.99
N VAL A 576 -12.58 3.70 -13.18
CA VAL A 576 -12.25 5.02 -13.71
C VAL A 576 -13.46 5.92 -13.53
N GLU A 577 -13.33 7.03 -12.81
CA GLU A 577 -14.38 8.04 -12.70
C GLU A 577 -14.12 9.13 -13.74
N VAL A 578 -14.92 9.19 -14.80
CA VAL A 578 -14.86 10.27 -15.78
C VAL A 578 -15.95 11.28 -15.47
N THR A 579 -15.58 12.50 -15.10
CA THR A 579 -16.53 13.61 -15.03
C THR A 579 -16.51 14.35 -16.35
N VAL A 580 -17.68 14.57 -16.97
CA VAL A 580 -17.83 15.40 -18.19
C VAL A 580 -18.95 16.40 -17.91
N ASP A 581 -18.71 17.70 -18.14
CA ASP A 581 -19.68 18.77 -17.86
C ASP A 581 -20.22 18.77 -16.40
N GLY A 582 -19.39 18.35 -15.44
CA GLY A 582 -19.77 18.21 -14.03
C GLY A 582 -20.68 17.02 -13.72
N GLN A 583 -20.83 16.07 -14.64
CA GLN A 583 -21.47 14.77 -14.41
C GLN A 583 -20.44 13.64 -14.35
N THR A 584 -20.32 12.99 -13.19
CA THR A 584 -19.41 11.86 -12.97
C THR A 584 -20.02 10.55 -13.45
N THR A 585 -19.32 9.85 -14.35
CA THR A 585 -19.61 8.50 -14.82
C THR A 585 -18.52 7.54 -14.35
N GLN A 586 -18.90 6.47 -13.66
CA GLN A 586 -17.96 5.41 -13.26
C GLN A 586 -17.89 4.32 -14.32
N ILE A 587 -16.67 3.99 -14.75
CA ILE A 587 -16.35 2.85 -15.61
C ILE A 587 -15.60 1.82 -14.75
N THR A 588 -16.25 0.71 -14.41
CA THR A 588 -15.64 -0.36 -13.61
C THR A 588 -15.32 -1.58 -14.49
N ALA A 589 -14.16 -2.20 -14.31
CA ALA A 589 -13.88 -3.52 -14.85
C ALA A 589 -13.56 -4.51 -13.72
N ASP A 590 -14.26 -5.64 -13.73
CA ASP A 590 -14.18 -6.72 -12.75
C ASP A 590 -13.46 -7.93 -13.37
N THR A 591 -12.43 -8.43 -12.70
CA THR A 591 -11.37 -9.29 -13.25
C THR A 591 -11.50 -10.81 -13.09
N PRO A 592 -12.68 -11.44 -12.90
CA PRO A 592 -12.73 -12.90 -13.08
C PRO A 592 -12.81 -13.35 -14.54
N GLU A 593 -13.43 -12.59 -15.47
CA GLU A 593 -13.77 -13.12 -16.81
C GLU A 593 -13.70 -12.12 -17.99
N GLY A 594 -13.06 -10.95 -17.85
CA GLY A 594 -12.87 -10.03 -18.99
C GLY A 594 -14.14 -9.35 -19.48
N THR A 595 -15.13 -9.16 -18.61
CA THR A 595 -16.37 -8.43 -18.89
C THR A 595 -16.38 -7.08 -18.16
N MET A 596 -16.44 -5.97 -18.92
CA MET A 596 -16.70 -4.63 -18.39
C MET A 596 -18.18 -4.48 -18.03
N ALA A 597 -18.50 -4.02 -16.81
CA ALA A 597 -19.86 -3.74 -16.38
C ALA A 597 -19.97 -2.26 -15.98
N LEU A 598 -20.81 -1.51 -16.69
CA LEU A 598 -21.08 -0.10 -16.37
C LEU A 598 -22.08 -0.04 -15.21
N GLY A 599 -21.76 0.76 -14.18
CA GLY A 599 -22.64 0.98 -13.03
C GLY A 599 -23.95 1.68 -13.40
N ASP A 600 -24.99 1.43 -12.60
CA ASP A 600 -26.43 1.62 -12.88
C ASP A 600 -26.95 3.04 -13.24
N ASN A 601 -26.14 4.04 -13.61
CA ASN A 601 -26.63 5.41 -13.91
C ASN A 601 -25.93 6.16 -15.07
N ALA A 602 -25.32 5.49 -16.05
CA ALA A 602 -24.72 6.18 -17.20
C ALA A 602 -25.79 6.64 -18.23
N GLU A 603 -26.18 7.92 -18.21
CA GLU A 603 -26.89 8.58 -19.32
C GLU A 603 -25.86 9.30 -20.21
N GLY A 604 -25.65 8.85 -21.45
CA GLY A 604 -24.68 9.46 -22.37
C GLY A 604 -24.56 8.73 -23.71
N THR A 605 -23.90 9.34 -24.70
CA THR A 605 -23.60 8.71 -26.01
C THR A 605 -22.13 8.94 -26.34
N ILE A 606 -21.33 7.88 -26.53
CA ILE A 606 -19.96 7.99 -27.09
C ILE A 606 -20.03 7.76 -28.61
N THR A 607 -19.38 8.63 -29.38
CA THR A 607 -19.30 8.51 -30.85
C THR A 607 -17.87 8.16 -31.26
N PHE A 608 -17.68 7.09 -32.03
CA PHE A 608 -16.37 6.67 -32.55
C PHE A 608 -16.09 7.25 -33.94
N ASP A 609 -14.82 7.27 -34.35
CA ASP A 609 -14.33 7.79 -35.64
C ASP A 609 -15.02 7.21 -36.90
N ASP A 610 -15.63 6.04 -36.80
CA ASP A 610 -16.40 5.43 -37.89
C ASP A 610 -17.87 5.93 -37.96
N GLY A 611 -18.25 6.85 -37.07
CA GLY A 611 -19.58 7.39 -36.91
C GLY A 611 -20.54 6.47 -36.15
N SER A 612 -20.05 5.38 -35.55
CA SER A 612 -20.86 4.56 -34.65
C SER A 612 -21.07 5.27 -33.32
N GLN A 613 -22.30 5.19 -32.80
CA GLN A 613 -22.69 5.74 -31.52
C GLN A 613 -23.00 4.58 -30.57
N VAL A 614 -22.42 4.59 -29.38
CA VAL A 614 -22.83 3.75 -28.26
C VAL A 614 -23.70 4.60 -27.36
N ASP A 615 -25.01 4.37 -27.45
CA ASP A 615 -26.05 4.99 -26.64
C ASP A 615 -26.23 4.18 -25.36
N PHE A 616 -25.84 4.77 -24.22
CA PHE A 616 -25.92 4.13 -22.91
C PHE A 616 -27.33 4.17 -22.31
N ASN A 617 -28.30 4.82 -22.97
CA ASN A 617 -29.66 4.96 -22.46
C ASN A 617 -30.51 3.66 -22.46
N ASN A 618 -29.98 2.50 -22.89
CA ASN A 618 -30.79 1.27 -22.97
C ASN A 618 -30.07 -0.08 -23.16
N MET A 619 -28.85 -0.29 -22.66
CA MET A 619 -28.16 -1.57 -22.90
C MET A 619 -27.92 -2.38 -21.62
N GLU A 620 -28.85 -3.32 -21.34
CA GLU A 620 -28.57 -4.48 -20.50
C GLU A 620 -27.56 -5.40 -21.22
N ASN A 621 -26.37 -5.54 -20.61
CA ASN A 621 -25.35 -6.55 -20.90
C ASN A 621 -24.77 -6.56 -22.32
N LEU A 622 -23.61 -5.91 -22.49
CA LEU A 622 -22.71 -6.20 -23.60
C LEU A 622 -21.62 -7.17 -23.13
N VAL A 623 -21.63 -8.39 -23.68
CA VAL A 623 -20.52 -9.33 -23.60
C VAL A 623 -19.63 -9.05 -24.81
N TRP A 624 -18.34 -8.76 -24.59
CA TRP A 624 -17.31 -8.74 -25.63
C TRP A 624 -16.47 -10.01 -25.59
#